data_AF-A0A085FWU2-F1
#
_entry.id   AF-A0A085FWU2-F1
#
_cell.length_a   1.000
_cell.length_b   1.000
_cell.length_c   1.000
_cell.angle_alpha   90.00
_cell.angle_beta   90.00
_cell.angle_gamma   90.00
#
_symmetry.space_group_name_H-M   'P 1'
#
loop_
_entity.id
_entity.type
_entity.pdbx_description
1 polymer ?
#
loop_
_entity_poly.entity_id
_entity_poly.type
_entity_poly.pdbx_seq_one_letter_code
_entity_poly.pdbx_strand_id
1 'polypeptide(L)' 'MSGPVFDAARHCDAMAPALGLAITEQQRPAVLQFLAVAKAMSEIVFAAPFDEATFEPAGVFRAGRPCDGEPA' A
#
# COMPACT_ATOMS: atom_id res chain seq x y z
N MET A 1 -7.56 -17.44 -12.86
CA MET A 1 -6.25 -17.16 -13.49
C MET A 1 -5.18 -17.42 -12.44
N SER A 2 -4.22 -18.32 -12.68
CA SER A 2 -3.10 -18.50 -11.75
C SER A 2 -1.93 -17.68 -12.27
N GLY A 3 -1.81 -16.45 -11.76
CA GLY A 3 -0.63 -15.63 -11.98
C GLY A 3 0.60 -16.24 -11.26
N PRO A 4 1.81 -15.76 -11.55
CA PRO A 4 2.99 -16.21 -10.83
C PRO A 4 2.83 -15.98 -9.32
N VAL A 5 3.26 -16.96 -8.52
CA VAL A 5 3.25 -16.86 -7.06
C VAL A 5 4.11 -15.68 -6.62
N PHE A 6 3.61 -14.87 -5.70
CA PHE A 6 4.35 -13.74 -5.14
C PHE A 6 5.59 -14.23 -4.36
N ASP A 7 6.76 -13.74 -4.77
CA ASP A 7 8.04 -13.99 -4.11
C ASP A 7 8.43 -12.76 -3.29
N ALA A 8 8.23 -12.85 -1.98
CA ALA A 8 8.54 -11.77 -1.04
C ALA A 8 10.02 -11.42 -1.00
N ALA A 9 10.92 -12.40 -1.18
CA ALA A 9 12.36 -12.17 -1.14
C ALA A 9 12.80 -11.37 -2.35
N ARG A 10 12.41 -11.84 -3.55
CA ARG A 10 12.69 -11.12 -4.80
C ARG A 10 12.06 -9.72 -4.81
N HIS A 11 10.85 -9.57 -4.29
CA HIS A 11 10.19 -8.28 -4.18
C HIS A 11 10.95 -7.33 -3.23
N CYS A 12 11.35 -7.81 -2.06
CA CYS A 12 12.14 -7.04 -1.09
C CYS A 12 13.47 -6.58 -1.70
N ASP A 13 14.19 -7.49 -2.35
CA ASP A 13 15.50 -7.21 -2.95
C ASP A 13 15.40 -6.16 -4.08
N ALA A 14 14.30 -6.15 -4.83
CA ALA A 14 14.05 -5.17 -5.89
C ALA A 14 13.55 -3.81 -5.38
N MET A 15 12.63 -3.81 -4.41
CA MET A 15 11.93 -2.58 -3.99
C MET A 15 12.68 -1.80 -2.92
N ALA A 16 13.41 -2.46 -2.01
CA ALA A 16 14.11 -1.75 -0.95
C ALA A 16 15.08 -0.68 -1.51
N PRO A 17 15.94 -0.97 -2.50
CA PRO A 17 16.83 0.05 -3.08
C PRO A 17 16.08 1.16 -3.80
N ALA A 18 14.99 0.84 -4.51
CA ALA A 18 14.17 1.82 -5.23
C ALA A 18 13.52 2.84 -4.28
N LEU A 19 13.29 2.45 -3.02
CA LEU A 19 12.77 3.30 -1.96
C LEU A 19 13.88 3.95 -1.10
N GLY A 20 15.16 3.72 -1.43
CA GLY A 20 16.30 4.22 -0.65
C GLY A 20 16.47 3.50 0.70
N LEU A 21 15.91 2.30 0.85
CA LEU A 21 15.97 1.51 2.08
C LEU A 21 17.10 0.49 2.03
N ALA A 22 17.88 0.43 3.11
CA ALA A 22 18.86 -0.63 3.34
C ALA A 22 18.31 -1.62 4.37
N ILE A 23 17.85 -2.79 3.92
CA ILE A 23 17.36 -3.86 4.81
C ILE A 23 18.55 -4.70 5.25
N THR A 24 18.83 -4.73 6.55
CA THR A 24 19.93 -5.54 7.08
C THR A 24 19.57 -7.02 7.13
N GLU A 25 20.58 -7.89 7.19
CA GLU A 25 20.38 -9.34 7.32
C GLU A 25 19.53 -9.70 8.55
N GLN A 26 19.72 -8.98 9.66
CA GLN A 26 18.94 -9.17 10.88
C GLN A 26 17.47 -8.78 10.72
N GLN A 27 17.18 -7.73 9.94
CA GLN A 27 15.81 -7.25 9.70
C GLN A 27 15.07 -8.11 8.66
N ARG A 28 15.81 -8.70 7.71
CA ARG A 28 15.26 -9.38 6.53
C ARG A 28 14.19 -10.42 6.87
N PRO A 29 14.36 -11.34 7.85
CA PRO A 29 13.32 -12.32 8.17
C PRO A 29 11.97 -11.69 8.53
N ALA A 30 11.98 -10.62 9.34
CA ALA A 30 10.77 -9.93 9.74
C ALA A 30 10.12 -9.18 8.57
N VAL A 31 10.92 -8.52 7.71
CA VAL A 31 10.41 -7.85 6.51
C VAL A 31 9.72 -8.83 5.57
N LEU A 32 10.33 -10.00 5.32
CA LEU A 32 9.72 -11.03 4.47
C LEU A 32 8.41 -11.56 5.05
N GLN A 33 8.33 -11.74 6.37
CA GLN A 33 7.09 -12.12 7.04
C GLN A 33 6.00 -11.06 6.83
N PHE A 34 6.32 -9.78 7.01
CA PHE A 34 5.34 -8.71 6.81
C PHE A 34 4.88 -8.57 5.35
N LEU A 35 5.78 -8.77 4.38
CA LEU A 35 5.40 -8.80 2.96
C LEU A 35 4.43 -9.94 2.64
N ALA A 36 4.63 -11.12 3.25
CA ALA A 36 3.70 -12.24 3.10
C ALA A 36 2.31 -11.93 3.69
N VAL A 37 2.26 -11.27 4.85
CA VAL A 37 0.99 -10.82 5.46
C VAL A 37 0.32 -9.77 4.59
N ALA A 38 1.05 -8.78 4.09
CA ALA A 38 0.52 -7.75 3.19
C ALA A 38 -0.06 -8.35 1.90
N LYS A 39 0.59 -9.38 1.34
CA LYS A 39 0.07 -10.15 0.20
C LYS A 39 -1.26 -10.84 0.53
N ALA A 40 -1.38 -11.47 1.70
CA ALA A 40 -2.63 -12.10 2.11
C ALA A 40 -3.76 -11.08 2.30
N MET A 41 -3.44 -9.92 2.89
CA MET A 41 -4.39 -8.81 3.03
C MET A 41 -4.82 -8.25 1.68
N SER A 42 -3.89 -8.09 0.73
CA SER A 42 -4.22 -7.58 -0.60
C SER A 42 -5.13 -8.52 -1.37
N GLU A 43 -4.96 -9.84 -1.23
CA GLU A 43 -5.86 -10.83 -1.84
C GLU A 43 -7.30 -10.68 -1.33
N ILE A 44 -7.49 -10.39 -0.03
CA ILE A 44 -8.81 -10.12 0.54
C ILE A 44 -9.42 -8.86 -0.09
N VAL A 45 -8.62 -7.79 -0.21
CA VAL A 45 -9.07 -6.52 -0.81
C VAL A 45 -9.43 -6.70 -2.27
N PHE A 46 -8.60 -7.39 -3.06
CA PHE A 46 -8.86 -7.65 -4.48
C PHE A 46 -10.04 -8.58 -4.73
N ALA A 47 -10.40 -9.44 -3.77
CA ALA A 47 -11.57 -10.30 -3.87
C ALA A 47 -12.89 -9.58 -3.55
N ALA A 48 -12.84 -8.38 -2.96
CA ALA A 48 -14.04 -7.61 -2.65
C ALA A 48 -14.74 -7.16 -3.96
N PRO A 49 -16.08 -7.28 -4.07
CA PRO A 49 -16.82 -6.76 -5.21
C PRO A 49 -16.53 -5.28 -5.41
N PHE A 50 -16.15 -4.92 -6.63
CA PHE A 50 -15.68 -3.59 -6.99
C PHE A 50 -16.45 -3.10 -8.21
N ASP A 51 -17.16 -1.99 -8.05
CA ASP A 51 -17.82 -1.28 -9.14
C ASP A 51 -17.00 -0.04 -9.50
N GLU A 52 -16.29 -0.12 -10.62
CA GLU A 52 -15.45 0.96 -11.14
C GLU A 52 -16.23 2.26 -11.38
N ALA A 53 -17.52 2.18 -11.69
CA ALA A 53 -18.34 3.35 -12.01
C ALA A 53 -18.74 4.17 -10.76
N THR A 54 -18.66 3.58 -9.57
CA THR A 54 -19.08 4.19 -8.31
C THR A 54 -17.94 4.33 -7.30
N PHE A 55 -16.73 3.88 -7.67
CA PHE A 55 -15.58 3.94 -6.78
C PHE A 55 -15.01 5.36 -6.67
N GLU A 56 -15.14 5.94 -5.48
CA GLU A 56 -14.47 7.19 -5.10
C GLU A 56 -13.44 6.91 -4.00
N PRO A 57 -12.18 7.36 -4.16
CA PRO A 57 -11.19 7.31 -3.08
C PRO A 57 -11.69 8.03 -1.83
N ALA A 58 -11.21 7.61 -0.66
CA ALA A 58 -11.55 8.31 0.58
C ALA A 58 -11.20 9.79 0.48
N GLY A 59 -12.21 10.67 0.54
CA GLY A 59 -12.09 12.12 0.39
C GLY A 59 -11.43 12.79 1.60
N VAL A 60 -10.14 12.54 1.80
CA VAL A 60 -9.33 13.14 2.88
C VAL A 60 -8.80 14.53 2.51
N PHE A 61 -8.70 14.83 1.22
CA PHE A 61 -8.31 16.15 0.72
C PHE A 61 -9.55 17.03 0.51
N ARG A 62 -9.50 18.27 1.04
CA ARG A 62 -10.53 19.30 0.82
C ARG A 62 -9.84 20.58 0.36
N ALA A 63 -9.91 20.88 -0.93
CA ALA A 63 -9.40 22.14 -1.46
C ALA A 63 -10.22 23.32 -0.90
N GLY A 64 -9.53 24.32 -0.33
CA GLY A 64 -10.12 25.64 -0.06
C GLY A 64 -11.30 25.67 0.89
N ARG A 65 -11.16 25.19 2.14
CA ARG A 65 -12.06 25.67 3.20
C ARG A 65 -11.92 27.20 3.22
N PRO A 66 -12.98 27.99 2.96
CA PRO A 66 -12.90 29.42 3.15
C PRO A 66 -12.46 29.66 4.59
N CYS A 67 -11.44 30.49 4.81
CA CYS A 67 -11.26 31.07 6.13
C CYS A 67 -12.56 31.84 6.40
N ASP A 68 -13.45 31.30 7.22
CA ASP A 68 -14.60 32.05 7.70
C ASP A 68 -14.03 33.29 8.38
N GLY A 69 -14.23 34.44 7.74
CA GLY A 69 -13.63 35.71 8.12
C GLY A 69 -13.97 36.08 9.56
N GLU A 70 -12.93 36.25 10.36
CA GLU A 70 -13.02 36.91 11.66
C GLU A 70 -13.37 38.39 11.40
N PRO A 71 -14.46 38.95 11.96
CA PRO A 71 -14.78 40.36 11.77
C PRO A 71 -13.87 41.24 12.63
N ALA A 72 -13.39 42.33 12.03
CA ALA A 72 -12.62 43.40 12.66
C ALA A 72 -13.45 44.24 13.64
#